data_AF-A0AAW1LXL7-F1
#
_entry.id   AF-A0AAW1LXL7-F1
#
_cell.length_a   1.000
_cell.length_b   1.000
_cell.length_c   1.000
_cell.angle_alpha   90.00
_cell.angle_beta   90.00
_cell.angle_gamma   90.00
#
_symmetry.space_group_name_H-M   'P 1'
#
loop_
_entity.id
_entity.type
_entity.pdbx_description
1 polymer ?
#
loop_
_entity_poly.entity_id
_entity_poly.type
_entity_poly.pdbx_seq_one_letter_code
_entity_poly.pdbx_strand_id
1 'polypeptide(L)'
;MPKVKMSQQIREWISKSEHLTTDGKAMFCQICSKDVVDSFNGSDSVTIQESQYAFKINKIQSELAYIATHFKMLVQTIKALEASGETLVKNLERITAIRGSFRNAPGVVAKKAYIKLEAVLAKNPGFSVLYEIYQILNGSATNDCTIAVEKYHNTSTDQ
;
A
#
# COMPACT_ATOMS: atom_id res chain seq x y z
N MET A 1 12.27 -34.76 23.40
CA MET A 1 11.45 -33.55 23.22
C MET A 1 10.52 -33.76 22.02
N PRO A 2 9.23 -33.41 22.07
CA PRO A 2 8.33 -33.60 20.94
C PRO A 2 8.71 -32.67 19.79
N LYS A 3 8.85 -33.21 18.58
CA LYS A 3 9.09 -32.39 17.38
C LYS A 3 7.77 -31.71 16.99
N VAL A 4 7.70 -30.39 17.18
CA VAL A 4 6.57 -29.58 16.69
C VAL A 4 6.65 -29.54 15.16
N LYS A 5 5.54 -29.79 14.48
CA LYS A 5 5.49 -29.71 13.02
C LYS A 5 5.69 -28.25 12.59
N MET A 6 6.59 -28.00 11.63
CA MET A 6 6.88 -26.68 11.06
C MET A 6 5.61 -25.89 10.69
N SER A 7 4.60 -26.57 10.14
CA SER A 7 3.32 -25.96 9.77
C SER A 7 2.51 -25.43 10.96
N GLN A 8 2.71 -25.98 12.15
CA GLN A 8 2.08 -25.53 13.38
C GLN A 8 2.78 -24.28 13.92
N GLN A 9 4.11 -24.23 13.87
CA GLN A 9 4.89 -23.03 14.22
C GLN A 9 4.59 -21.85 13.30
N ILE A 10 4.47 -22.11 11.99
CA ILE A 10 4.10 -21.09 10.99
C ILE A 10 2.74 -20.46 11.31
N ARG A 11 1.72 -21.27 11.63
CA ARG A 11 0.39 -20.76 11.98
C ARG A 11 0.40 -19.91 13.25
N GLU A 12 1.22 -20.30 14.22
CA GLU A 12 1.37 -19.56 15.48
C GLU A 12 2.09 -18.22 15.30
N TRP A 13 3.04 -18.13 14.37
CA TRP A 13 3.69 -16.87 14.04
C TRP A 13 2.77 -15.93 13.28
N ILE A 14 1.94 -16.46 12.37
CA ILE A 14 0.94 -15.67 11.65
C ILE A 14 -0.10 -15.10 12.62
N SER A 15 -0.57 -15.88 13.60
CA SER A 15 -1.57 -15.39 14.57
C SER A 15 -1.02 -14.34 15.54
N LYS A 16 0.31 -14.28 15.70
CA LYS A 16 1.00 -13.33 16.60
C LYS A 16 1.54 -12.08 15.89
N SER A 17 1.48 -12.01 14.56
CA SER A 17 2.07 -10.89 13.80
C SER A 17 1.06 -10.27 12.83
N GLU A 18 0.74 -9.00 13.05
CA GLU A 18 -0.12 -8.19 12.16
C GLU A 18 0.51 -7.91 10.79
N HIS A 19 1.73 -8.39 10.55
CA HIS A 19 2.53 -8.10 9.36
C HIS A 19 2.84 -9.34 8.53
N LEU A 20 2.25 -10.49 8.85
CA LEU A 20 2.41 -11.74 8.10
C LEU A 20 1.07 -12.15 7.47
N THR A 21 1.10 -12.57 6.21
CA THR A 21 -0.02 -13.23 5.51
C THR A 21 0.50 -14.44 4.74
N THR A 22 -0.37 -15.33 4.25
CA THR A 22 0.02 -16.52 3.50
C THR A 22 -1.06 -16.92 2.51
N ASP A 23 -0.69 -17.52 1.38
CA ASP A 23 -1.61 -18.20 0.44
C ASP A 23 -1.67 -19.72 0.68
N GLY A 24 -1.11 -20.20 1.79
CA GLY A 24 -0.99 -21.62 2.12
C GLY A 24 0.19 -22.34 1.46
N LYS A 25 0.93 -21.68 0.57
CA LYS A 25 2.18 -22.19 -0.04
C LYS A 25 3.41 -21.36 0.33
N ALA A 26 3.25 -20.05 0.50
CA ALA A 26 4.31 -19.14 0.91
C ALA A 26 3.85 -18.19 2.03
N MET A 27 4.76 -17.83 2.93
CA MET A 27 4.52 -16.74 3.88
C MET A 27 4.95 -15.41 3.25
N PHE A 28 4.04 -14.45 3.24
CA PHE A 28 4.26 -13.09 2.77
C PHE A 28 4.40 -12.18 3.97
N CYS A 29 5.57 -11.57 4.12
CA CYS A 29 5.81 -10.53 5.11
C CYS A 29 5.50 -9.17 4.49
N GLN A 30 4.61 -8.41 5.13
CA GLN A 30 4.10 -7.16 4.58
C GLN A 30 5.17 -6.04 4.61
N ILE A 31 6.18 -6.12 5.48
CA ILE A 31 7.22 -5.06 5.63
C ILE A 31 8.53 -5.61 6.23
N CYS A 32 9.35 -6.40 5.52
CA CYS A 32 10.77 -6.59 5.92
C CYS A 32 11.03 -7.35 7.26
N SER A 33 10.87 -8.68 7.34
CA SER A 33 11.22 -9.43 8.57
C SER A 33 12.54 -10.19 8.44
N LYS A 34 13.66 -9.45 8.50
CA LYS A 34 14.99 -10.02 8.75
C LYS A 34 14.96 -10.96 9.96
N ASP A 35 14.27 -10.57 11.03
CA ASP A 35 14.27 -11.31 12.31
C ASP A 35 13.66 -12.72 12.21
N VAL A 36 12.62 -12.90 11.40
CA VAL A 36 12.03 -14.23 11.14
C VAL A 36 13.03 -15.09 10.38
N VAL A 37 13.67 -14.53 9.34
CA VAL A 37 14.65 -15.26 8.53
C VAL A 37 15.91 -15.58 9.32
N ASP A 38 16.36 -14.67 10.18
CA ASP A 38 17.49 -14.86 11.09
C ASP A 38 17.17 -15.84 12.23
N SER A 39 15.89 -16.05 12.57
CA SER A 39 15.48 -17.04 13.58
C SER A 39 15.62 -18.49 13.11
N PHE A 40 15.69 -18.73 11.79
CA PHE A 40 15.88 -20.06 11.24
C PHE A 40 17.34 -20.53 11.41
N ASN A 41 17.52 -21.83 11.64
CA ASN A 41 18.85 -22.40 11.68
C ASN A 41 19.42 -22.50 10.26
N GLY A 42 20.52 -21.79 10.00
CA GLY A 42 21.20 -21.81 8.71
C GLY A 42 21.69 -23.20 8.30
N SER A 43 21.94 -24.13 9.21
CA SER A 43 22.36 -25.49 8.81
C SER A 43 21.23 -26.33 8.21
N ASP A 44 19.97 -25.91 8.36
CA ASP A 44 18.81 -26.72 7.95
C ASP A 44 18.60 -26.71 6.43
N SER A 45 19.11 -25.68 5.72
CA SER A 45 19.03 -25.59 4.26
C SER A 45 19.95 -24.51 3.71
N VAL A 46 20.54 -24.76 2.53
CA VAL A 46 21.28 -23.76 1.74
C VAL A 46 20.44 -22.51 1.47
N THR A 47 19.14 -22.67 1.19
CA THR A 47 18.23 -21.55 0.94
C THR A 47 18.07 -20.63 2.15
N ILE A 48 18.13 -21.18 3.38
CA ILE A 48 18.10 -20.36 4.61
C ILE A 48 19.37 -19.53 4.71
N GLN A 49 20.54 -20.14 4.49
CA GLN A 49 21.83 -19.45 4.53
C GLN A 49 21.91 -18.32 3.51
N GLU A 50 21.50 -18.59 2.27
CA GLU A 50 21.48 -17.60 1.19
C GLU A 50 20.52 -16.44 1.51
N SER A 51 19.34 -16.73 2.08
CA SER A 51 18.39 -15.71 2.49
C SER A 51 18.95 -14.83 3.61
N GLN A 52 19.52 -15.44 4.65
CA GLN A 52 20.19 -14.72 5.75
C GLN A 52 21.36 -13.87 5.24
N TYR A 53 22.13 -14.38 4.28
CA TYR A 53 23.20 -13.61 3.64
C TYR A 53 22.65 -12.42 2.85
N ALA A 54 21.59 -12.61 2.06
CA ALA A 54 20.96 -11.53 1.30
C ALA A 54 20.51 -10.37 2.22
N PHE A 55 19.94 -10.67 3.38
CA PHE A 55 19.56 -9.65 4.37
C PHE A 55 20.74 -8.92 5.02
N LYS A 56 21.98 -9.42 4.86
CA LYS A 56 23.21 -8.73 5.28
C LYS A 56 23.80 -7.84 4.19
N ILE A 57 23.32 -7.90 2.95
CA ILE A 57 23.80 -7.05 1.86
C ILE A 57 23.29 -5.61 2.07
N ASN A 58 24.21 -4.67 2.29
CA ASN A 58 23.88 -3.25 2.54
C ASN A 58 22.96 -2.64 1.49
N LYS A 59 23.16 -2.97 0.20
CA LYS A 59 22.30 -2.50 -0.88
C LYS A 59 20.85 -2.96 -0.69
N ILE A 60 20.65 -4.24 -0.37
CA ILE A 60 19.32 -4.81 -0.13
C ILE A 60 18.67 -4.16 1.10
N GLN A 61 19.43 -3.95 2.18
CA GLN A 61 18.94 -3.25 3.37
C GLN A 61 18.46 -1.83 3.04
N SER A 62 19.26 -1.07 2.28
CA SER A 62 18.90 0.29 1.86
C SER A 62 17.67 0.31 0.94
N GLU A 63 17.56 -0.64 0.01
CA GLU A 63 16.40 -0.75 -0.89
C GLU A 63 15.12 -1.14 -0.13
N LEU A 64 15.21 -2.08 0.82
CA LEU A 64 14.09 -2.44 1.70
C LEU A 64 13.67 -1.29 2.61
N ALA A 65 14.62 -0.55 3.17
CA ALA A 65 14.33 0.65 3.97
C ALA A 65 13.64 1.73 3.13
N TYR A 66 14.08 1.93 1.89
CA TYR A 66 13.45 2.85 0.95
C TYR A 66 12.01 2.45 0.63
N ILE A 67 11.76 1.16 0.34
CA ILE A 67 10.40 0.64 0.11
C ILE A 67 9.53 0.84 1.35
N ALA A 68 10.01 0.44 2.53
CA ALA A 68 9.26 0.57 3.77
C ALA A 68 8.94 2.03 4.14
N THR A 69 9.85 2.96 3.84
CA THR A 69 9.67 4.38 4.15
C THR A 69 8.69 5.05 3.20
N HIS A 70 8.82 4.82 1.89
CA HIS A 70 8.06 5.58 0.89
C HIS A 70 6.80 4.87 0.39
N PHE A 71 6.77 3.53 0.37
CA PHE A 71 5.68 2.78 -0.26
C PHE A 71 4.72 2.12 0.74
N LYS A 72 5.09 2.01 2.02
CA LYS A 72 4.20 1.49 3.07
C LYS A 72 2.88 2.28 3.15
N MET A 73 2.95 3.61 3.01
CA MET A 73 1.80 4.50 3.05
C MET A 73 0.77 4.19 1.95
N LEU A 74 1.20 3.67 0.79
CA LEU A 74 0.29 3.23 -0.28
C LEU A 74 -0.57 2.06 0.16
N VAL A 75 0.06 1.02 0.70
CA VAL A 75 -0.64 -0.16 1.18
C VAL A 75 -1.62 0.19 2.28
N GLN A 76 -1.21 1.05 3.22
CA GLN A 76 -2.07 1.51 4.31
C GLN A 76 -3.25 2.36 3.81
N THR A 77 -3.02 3.21 2.81
CA THR A 77 -4.07 4.06 2.23
C THR A 77 -5.09 3.21 1.49
N ILE A 78 -4.67 2.24 0.68
CA ILE A 78 -5.58 1.32 -0.02
C ILE A 78 -6.45 0.57 0.99
N LYS A 79 -5.84 -0.06 2.01
CA LYS A 79 -6.57 -0.77 3.06
C LYS A 79 -7.60 0.13 3.78
N ALA A 80 -7.25 1.39 4.03
CA ALA A 80 -8.16 2.34 4.67
C ALA A 80 -9.33 2.73 3.74
N LEU A 81 -9.10 2.84 2.43
CA LEU A 81 -10.13 3.14 1.44
C LEU A 81 -11.06 1.95 1.16
N GLU A 82 -10.56 0.72 1.34
CA GLU A 82 -11.36 -0.51 1.24
C GLU A 82 -12.32 -0.69 2.43
N ALA A 83 -12.02 -0.07 3.58
CA ALA A 83 -12.89 -0.08 4.74
C ALA A 83 -14.07 0.89 4.57
N SER A 84 -15.22 0.53 5.14
CA SER A 84 -16.40 1.40 5.18
C SER A 84 -16.47 2.22 6.47
N GLY A 85 -17.30 3.26 6.48
CA GLY A 85 -17.59 4.08 7.67
C GLY A 85 -16.75 5.35 7.82
N GLU A 86 -15.80 5.60 6.92
CA GLU A 86 -15.02 6.84 6.90
C GLU A 86 -15.68 7.94 6.06
N THR A 87 -15.50 9.20 6.44
CA THR A 87 -16.06 10.34 5.70
C THR A 87 -15.35 10.56 4.37
N LEU A 88 -16.07 11.14 3.39
CA LEU A 88 -15.49 11.55 2.11
C LEU A 88 -14.26 12.45 2.30
N VAL A 89 -14.36 13.43 3.20
CA VAL A 89 -13.28 14.38 3.49
C VAL A 89 -12.02 13.64 3.94
N LYS A 90 -12.12 12.79 4.98
CA LYS A 90 -10.96 12.03 5.48
C LYS A 90 -10.40 11.07 4.44
N ASN A 91 -11.23 10.43 3.62
CA ASN A 91 -10.74 9.57 2.55
C ASN A 91 -9.96 10.36 1.48
N LEU A 92 -10.41 11.55 1.11
CA LEU A 92 -9.70 12.42 0.17
C LEU A 92 -8.46 13.09 0.78
N GLU A 93 -8.44 13.37 2.09
CA GLU A 93 -7.22 13.76 2.80
C GLU A 93 -6.15 12.67 2.72
N ARG A 94 -6.52 11.40 2.91
CA ARG A 94 -5.58 10.26 2.77
C ARG A 94 -5.00 10.20 1.36
N ILE A 95 -5.83 10.36 0.33
CA ILE A 95 -5.37 10.38 -1.07
C ILE A 95 -4.46 11.59 -1.33
N THR A 96 -4.79 12.76 -0.80
CA THR A 96 -3.95 13.96 -0.92
C THR A 96 -2.60 13.78 -0.20
N ALA A 97 -2.59 13.15 0.98
CA ALA A 97 -1.39 12.88 1.75
C ALA A 97 -0.43 11.96 1.00
N ILE A 98 -0.93 10.86 0.38
CA ILE A 98 -0.06 9.98 -0.40
C ILE A 98 0.46 10.64 -1.68
N ARG A 99 -0.36 11.46 -2.36
CA ARG A 99 0.09 12.25 -3.51
C ARG A 99 1.26 13.16 -3.11
N GLY A 100 1.14 13.85 -1.98
CA GLY A 100 2.21 14.68 -1.42
C GLY A 100 3.46 13.86 -1.05
N SER A 101 3.28 12.72 -0.39
CA SER A 101 4.38 11.82 -0.02
C SER A 101 5.16 11.34 -1.25
N PHE A 102 4.47 10.87 -2.30
CA PHE A 102 5.11 10.38 -3.52
C PHE A 102 5.76 11.49 -4.34
N ARG A 103 5.14 12.68 -4.36
CA ARG A 103 5.71 13.87 -5.01
C ARG A 103 7.05 14.27 -4.39
N ASN A 104 7.17 14.14 -3.06
CA ASN A 104 8.34 14.58 -2.31
C ASN A 104 9.36 13.45 -2.07
N ALA A 105 9.00 12.20 -2.34
CA ALA A 105 9.91 11.07 -2.16
C ALA A 105 11.08 11.13 -3.17
N PRO A 106 12.33 10.93 -2.71
CA PRO A 106 13.50 11.10 -3.55
C PRO A 106 13.69 9.94 -4.53
N GLY A 107 14.32 10.18 -5.67
CA GLY A 107 14.79 9.14 -6.59
C GLY A 107 13.84 8.78 -7.74
N VAL A 108 14.40 8.08 -8.73
CA VAL A 108 13.71 7.79 -10.01
C VAL A 108 12.52 6.85 -9.84
N VAL A 109 12.57 5.95 -8.85
CA VAL A 109 11.48 5.00 -8.57
C VAL A 109 10.27 5.72 -7.99
N ALA A 110 10.46 6.59 -6.99
CA ALA A 110 9.40 7.45 -6.46
C ALA A 110 8.77 8.32 -7.55
N LYS A 111 9.58 8.94 -8.43
CA LYS A 111 9.07 9.74 -9.54
C LYS A 111 8.16 8.92 -10.49
N LYS A 112 8.56 7.69 -10.82
CA LYS A 112 7.74 6.77 -11.63
C LYS A 112 6.43 6.41 -10.92
N ALA A 113 6.50 6.14 -9.62
CA ALA A 113 5.33 5.83 -8.81
C ALA A 113 4.35 7.01 -8.72
N TYR A 114 4.85 8.23 -8.52
CA TYR A 114 4.05 9.46 -8.55
C TYR A 114 3.33 9.64 -9.89
N ILE A 115 4.06 9.54 -11.01
CA ILE A 115 3.47 9.67 -12.35
C ILE A 115 2.35 8.62 -12.55
N LYS A 116 2.59 7.38 -12.09
CA LYS A 116 1.59 6.31 -12.19
C LYS A 116 0.35 6.59 -11.33
N LEU A 117 0.53 7.08 -10.10
CA LEU A 117 -0.55 7.47 -9.21
C LEU A 117 -1.43 8.54 -9.86
N GLU A 118 -0.83 9.63 -10.33
CA GLU A 118 -1.54 10.72 -11.00
C GLU A 118 -2.29 10.24 -12.24
N ALA A 119 -1.67 9.38 -13.06
CA ALA A 119 -2.31 8.81 -14.24
C ALA A 119 -3.50 7.89 -13.90
N VAL A 120 -3.45 7.16 -12.78
CA VAL A 120 -4.57 6.34 -12.31
C VAL A 120 -5.73 7.23 -11.84
N LEU A 121 -5.43 8.26 -11.05
CA LEU A 121 -6.46 9.21 -10.57
C LEU A 121 -7.09 9.98 -11.73
N ALA A 122 -6.31 10.43 -12.70
CA ALA A 122 -6.80 11.17 -13.86
C ALA A 122 -7.72 10.34 -14.79
N LYS A 123 -7.54 9.01 -14.81
CA LYS A 123 -8.43 8.11 -15.57
C LYS A 123 -9.79 7.91 -14.91
N ASN A 124 -9.96 8.34 -13.66
CA ASN A 124 -11.23 8.26 -12.95
C ASN A 124 -11.89 9.65 -12.92
N PRO A 125 -12.81 9.98 -13.85
CA PRO A 125 -13.50 11.26 -13.84
C PRO A 125 -14.38 11.46 -12.59
N GLY A 126 -14.82 10.38 -11.93
CA GLY A 126 -15.52 10.49 -10.65
C GLY A 126 -14.62 11.04 -9.54
N PHE A 127 -13.32 10.76 -9.59
CA PHE A 127 -12.37 11.29 -8.62
C PHE A 127 -12.23 12.82 -8.72
N SER A 128 -12.26 13.41 -9.92
CA SER A 128 -12.17 14.88 -10.06
C SER A 128 -13.39 15.57 -9.44
N VAL A 129 -14.59 15.04 -9.67
CA VAL A 129 -15.83 15.56 -9.06
C VAL A 129 -15.77 15.45 -7.53
N LEU A 130 -15.34 14.30 -7.00
CA LEU A 130 -15.20 14.11 -5.56
C LEU A 130 -14.16 15.08 -4.96
N TYR A 131 -13.05 15.31 -5.67
CA TYR A 131 -12.02 16.24 -5.23
C TYR A 131 -12.52 17.69 -5.22
N GLU A 132 -13.31 18.11 -6.21
CA GLU A 132 -13.97 19.43 -6.21
C GLU A 132 -14.91 19.60 -5.02
N ILE A 133 -15.76 18.61 -4.74
CA ILE A 133 -16.64 18.60 -3.57
C ILE A 133 -15.81 18.75 -2.28
N TYR A 134 -14.70 18.02 -2.16
CA TYR A 134 -13.79 18.14 -1.02
C TYR A 134 -13.21 19.55 -0.85
N GLN A 135 -12.81 20.21 -1.94
CA GLN A 135 -12.31 21.58 -1.87
C GLN A 135 -13.39 22.57 -1.42
N ILE A 136 -14.64 22.38 -1.84
CA ILE A 136 -15.79 23.18 -1.38
C ILE A 136 -16.03 22.96 0.11
N LEU A 137 -16.08 21.69 0.56
CA LEU A 137 -16.29 21.34 1.96
C LEU A 137 -15.18 21.87 2.89
N ASN A 138 -13.96 22.01 2.37
CA ASN A 138 -12.83 22.61 3.08
C ASN A 138 -12.71 24.14 2.89
N GLY A 139 -13.72 24.81 2.32
CA GLY A 139 -13.76 26.27 2.18
C GLY A 139 -12.73 26.84 1.19
N SER A 140 -12.16 26.01 0.32
CA SER A 140 -11.11 26.40 -0.64
C SER A 140 -11.64 26.87 -2.00
N ALA A 141 -12.96 26.82 -2.23
CA ALA A 141 -13.58 27.30 -3.47
C ALA A 141 -14.38 28.59 -3.24
N THR A 142 -14.00 29.64 -3.98
CA THR A 142 -14.71 30.92 -4.07
C THR A 142 -15.77 30.86 -5.17
N ASN A 143 -17.05 30.99 -4.78
CA ASN A 143 -18.11 31.66 -5.54
C ASN A 143 -18.39 31.16 -6.98
N ASP A 144 -18.87 29.93 -7.14
CA ASP A 144 -19.97 29.57 -8.06
C ASP A 144 -20.19 28.05 -7.97
N CYS A 145 -21.25 27.63 -7.27
CA CYS A 145 -21.57 26.22 -7.10
C CYS A 145 -22.32 25.72 -8.34
N THR A 146 -21.59 25.40 -9.41
CA THR A 146 -22.11 24.59 -10.51
C THR A 146 -21.28 23.31 -10.60
N ILE A 147 -21.71 22.26 -9.88
CA ILE A 147 -21.13 20.93 -10.08
C ILE A 147 -21.57 20.45 -11.46
N ALA A 148 -20.64 20.32 -12.41
CA ALA A 148 -20.93 19.83 -13.75
C ALA A 148 -21.22 18.32 -13.70
N VAL A 149 -22.49 17.95 -13.52
CA VAL A 149 -22.96 16.55 -13.51
C VAL A 149 -23.13 15.98 -14.93
N GLU A 150 -22.73 16.70 -15.98
CA GLU A 150 -23.12 16.44 -17.38
C GLU A 150 -22.58 15.16 -18.05
N LYS A 151 -21.90 14.24 -17.34
CA LYS A 151 -21.33 13.03 -17.97
C LYS A 151 -21.79 11.68 -17.42
N TYR A 152 -22.73 11.65 -16.45
CA TYR A 152 -23.21 10.38 -15.87
C TYR A 152 -24.55 9.86 -16.41
N HIS A 153 -25.21 10.58 -17.33
CA HIS A 153 -26.34 10.07 -18.10
C HIS A 153 -25.98 9.99 -19.58
N ASN A 154 -25.68 8.78 -20.07
CA ASN A 154 -26.17 8.22 -21.34
C ASN A 154 -25.37 6.98 -21.76
N THR A 155 -25.79 5.81 -21.30
CA THR A 155 -25.85 4.57 -22.11
C THR A 155 -26.95 3.67 -21.55
N SER A 156 -28.19 4.10 -21.69
CA SER A 156 -29.33 3.19 -21.82
C SER A 156 -30.18 3.76 -22.95
N THR A 157 -29.83 3.36 -24.16
CA THR A 157 -30.79 3.32 -25.25
C THR A 157 -30.95 1.85 -25.57
N ASP A 158 -31.98 1.27 -24.96
CA ASP A 158 -32.70 0.15 -25.56
C ASP A 158 -33.30 0.65 -26.87
N GLN A 159 -32.87 0.05 -27.99
CA GLN A 159 -33.68 -0.25 -29.17
C GLN A 159 -32.92 -1.17 -30.12
#